data_AF-A0A162QLU9-F1
#
_entry.id   AF-A0A162QLU9-F1
#
_cell.length_a   1.000
_cell.length_b   1.000
_cell.length_c   1.000
_cell.angle_alpha   90.00
_cell.angle_beta   90.00
_cell.angle_gamma   90.00
#
_symmetry.space_group_name_H-M   'P 1'
#
loop_
_entity.id
_entity.type
_entity.pdbx_description
1 polymer ?
#
loop_
_entity_poly.entity_id
_entity_poly.type
_entity_poly.pdbx_seq_one_letter_code
_entity_poly.pdbx_strand_id
1 'polypeptide(L)'
;MDDIKKVPPASYPPPKRPPMQTNQCEHKFIHMETSRQHGEDAWIGVRPGKEWKRIDRFFCEKCLEFKEITKTAMCYEDKPEWFD
;
A
#
# COMPACT_ATOMS: atom_id res chain seq x y z
N MET A 1 42.64 23.83 -17.89
CA MET A 1 41.64 24.89 -17.60
C MET A 1 40.49 24.62 -18.53
N ASP A 2 39.67 23.68 -18.08
CA ASP A 2 38.89 22.79 -18.91
C ASP A 2 37.60 23.47 -19.35
N ASP A 3 37.33 23.39 -20.65
CA ASP A 3 36.18 24.00 -21.32
C ASP A 3 34.91 23.22 -20.93
N ILE A 4 34.26 23.66 -19.84
CA ILE A 4 32.99 23.11 -19.39
C ILE A 4 31.92 23.52 -20.42
N LYS A 5 31.67 22.65 -21.40
CA LYS A 5 30.53 22.77 -22.32
C LYS A 5 29.25 22.91 -21.49
N LYS A 6 28.64 24.09 -21.59
CA LYS A 6 27.37 24.47 -20.99
C LYS A 6 26.25 23.66 -21.66
N VAL A 7 25.95 22.49 -21.12
CA VAL A 7 24.84 21.66 -21.63
C VAL A 7 23.53 22.37 -21.25
N PRO A 8 22.64 22.68 -22.21
CA PRO A 8 21.35 23.28 -21.90
C PRO A 8 20.50 22.29 -21.07
N PRO A 9 19.66 22.77 -20.14
CA PRO A 9 18.79 21.89 -19.37
C PRO A 9 17.83 21.18 -20.34
N ALA A 10 17.84 19.86 -20.30
CA ALA A 10 16.97 19.06 -21.14
C ALA A 10 15.52 19.22 -20.66
N SER A 11 14.75 20.04 -21.38
CA SER A 11 13.33 20.24 -21.14
C SER A 11 12.55 19.14 -21.86
N TYR A 12 12.45 17.97 -21.23
CA TYR A 12 11.55 16.93 -21.71
C TYR A 12 10.14 17.19 -21.15
N PRO A 13 9.09 17.15 -21.99
CA PRO A 13 7.74 17.18 -21.48
C PRO A 13 7.57 16.00 -20.51
N PRO A 14 6.83 16.18 -19.40
CA PRO A 14 6.55 15.07 -18.50
C PRO A 14 5.88 13.95 -19.31
N PRO A 15 6.20 12.68 -19.04
CA PRO A 15 5.56 11.56 -19.71
C PRO A 15 4.04 11.72 -19.57
N LYS A 16 3.33 11.71 -20.70
CA LYS A 16 1.87 11.71 -20.70
C LYS A 16 1.43 10.53 -19.85
N ARG A 17 0.66 10.78 -18.78
CA ARG A 17 0.05 9.69 -18.03
C ARG A 17 -0.70 8.80 -19.03
N PRO A 18 -0.46 7.49 -19.04
CA PRO A 18 -1.23 6.60 -19.91
C PRO A 18 -2.72 6.82 -19.62
N PRO A 19 -3.59 6.70 -20.64
CA PRO A 19 -5.03 6.74 -20.40
C PRO A 19 -5.33 5.72 -19.30
N MET A 20 -5.94 6.21 -18.22
CA MET A 20 -6.37 5.39 -17.10
C MET A 20 -7.28 4.32 -17.72
N GLN A 21 -6.82 3.06 -17.76
CA GLN A 21 -7.58 1.99 -18.39
C GLN A 21 -8.87 1.82 -17.59
N THR A 22 -9.97 2.41 -18.08
CA THR A 22 -11.33 2.20 -17.59
C THR A 22 -11.89 0.86 -18.05
N ASN A 23 -11.04 0.01 -18.61
CA ASN A 23 -11.43 -1.31 -19.07
C ASN A 23 -11.71 -2.17 -17.85
N GLN A 24 -12.96 -2.62 -17.83
CA GLN A 24 -13.55 -3.71 -17.09
C GLN A 24 -12.60 -4.92 -17.06
N CYS A 25 -11.49 -4.82 -16.32
CA CYS A 25 -10.68 -5.96 -16.04
C CYS A 25 -11.58 -6.85 -15.18
N GLU A 26 -11.91 -8.02 -15.72
CA GLU A 26 -12.47 -9.11 -14.94
C GLU A 26 -11.37 -9.59 -13.99
N HIS A 27 -11.15 -8.80 -12.94
CA HIS A 27 -10.06 -8.94 -12.01
C HIS A 27 -10.15 -10.32 -11.37
N LYS A 28 -9.12 -11.13 -11.64
CA LYS A 28 -8.91 -12.38 -10.92
C LYS A 28 -7.85 -12.10 -9.86
N PHE A 29 -8.32 -11.59 -8.72
CA PHE A 29 -7.47 -11.31 -7.57
C PHE A 29 -7.04 -12.63 -6.92
N ILE A 30 -5.76 -12.94 -7.02
CA ILE A 30 -5.11 -14.04 -6.32
C ILE A 30 -4.62 -13.53 -4.98
N HIS A 31 -4.96 -14.25 -3.91
CA HIS A 31 -4.42 -13.96 -2.58
C HIS A 31 -2.92 -14.29 -2.56
N MET A 32 -2.11 -13.33 -2.14
CA MET A 32 -0.66 -13.46 -2.10
C MET A 32 -0.19 -13.75 -0.67
N GLU A 33 -0.50 -12.85 0.26
CA GLU A 33 -0.07 -12.96 1.64
C GLU A 33 -1.03 -12.26 2.60
N THR A 34 -1.01 -12.71 3.86
CA THR A 34 -1.67 -12.04 4.98
C THR A 34 -0.62 -11.68 6.02
N SER A 35 -0.35 -10.38 6.16
CA SER A 35 0.52 -9.85 7.20
C SER A 35 -0.31 -9.49 8.44
N ARG A 36 0.07 -10.05 9.58
CA ARG A 36 -0.57 -9.83 10.88
C ARG A 36 0.37 -9.01 11.74
N GLN A 37 -0.08 -7.84 12.20
CA GLN A 37 0.67 -6.97 13.07
C GLN A 37 -0.11 -6.78 14.37
N HIS A 38 0.64 -6.80 15.48
CA HIS A 38 0.14 -6.41 16.79
C HIS A 38 1.06 -5.32 17.33
N GLY A 39 0.48 -4.23 17.80
CA GLY A 39 1.23 -3.08 18.29
C GLY A 39 0.60 -2.53 19.55
N GLU A 40 1.44 -2.06 20.46
CA GLU A 40 1.02 -1.12 21.49
C GLU A 40 1.35 0.27 20.93
N ASP A 41 0.38 0.91 20.29
CA ASP A 41 0.60 2.26 19.80
C ASP A 41 0.58 3.19 21.02
N ALA A 42 1.77 3.69 21.37
CA ALA A 42 1.93 4.66 22.43
C ALA A 42 1.52 6.04 21.92
N TRP A 43 0.24 6.23 21.62
CA TRP A 43 -0.28 7.57 21.36
C TRP A 43 -0.18 8.38 22.64
N ILE A 44 0.59 9.47 22.58
CA ILE A 44 0.98 10.33 23.70
C ILE A 44 -0.22 10.63 24.61
N GLY A 45 -0.20 10.04 25.81
CA GLY A 45 -1.06 10.42 26.94
C GLY A 45 -2.33 9.60 27.18
N VAL A 46 -2.68 8.65 26.31
CA VAL A 46 -3.81 7.72 26.55
C VAL A 46 -3.25 6.30 26.55
N ARG A 47 -3.62 5.49 27.54
CA ARG A 47 -3.03 4.17 27.84
C ARG A 47 -2.73 3.35 26.58
N PRO A 48 -1.61 2.61 26.51
CA PRO A 48 -1.26 1.79 25.35
C PRO A 48 -2.41 0.83 25.05
N GLY A 49 -3.13 1.11 23.97
CA GLY A 49 -4.14 0.20 23.46
C GLY A 49 -3.45 -0.87 22.63
N LYS A 50 -3.73 -2.14 22.91
CA LYS A 50 -3.39 -3.24 21.99
C LYS A 50 -4.17 -3.07 20.67
N GLU A 51 -3.51 -2.55 19.66
CA GLU A 51 -4.04 -2.51 18.30
C GLU A 51 -3.64 -3.78 17.56
N TRP A 52 -4.59 -4.37 16.83
CA TRP A 52 -4.25 -5.45 15.88
C TRP A 52 -4.60 -4.99 14.49
N LYS A 53 -3.72 -5.33 13.56
CA LYS A 53 -3.81 -4.98 12.17
C LYS A 53 -3.60 -6.21 11.31
N ARG A 54 -4.51 -6.44 10.36
CA ARG A 54 -4.43 -7.49 9.36
C ARG A 54 -4.38 -6.85 7.98
N ILE A 55 -3.37 -7.22 7.21
CA ILE A 55 -3.12 -6.70 5.86
C ILE A 55 -3.16 -7.88 4.91
N ASP A 56 -4.20 -7.95 4.08
CA ASP A 56 -4.34 -8.97 3.04
C ASP A 56 -3.95 -8.36 1.69
N ARG A 57 -2.95 -8.95 1.03
CA ARG A 57 -2.47 -8.50 -0.27
C ARG A 57 -2.99 -9.42 -1.37
N PHE A 58 -3.54 -8.81 -2.40
CA PHE A 58 -4.06 -9.47 -3.57
C PHE A 58 -3.38 -8.94 -4.82
N PHE A 59 -3.20 -9.84 -5.78
CA PHE A 59 -2.59 -9.52 -7.06
C PHE A 59 -3.49 -10.01 -8.19
N CYS A 60 -3.78 -9.15 -9.15
CA CYS A 60 -4.47 -9.57 -10.36
C CYS A 60 -3.47 -10.07 -11.41
N GLU A 61 -3.56 -11.35 -11.76
CA GLU A 61 -2.70 -11.95 -12.80
C GLU A 61 -2.90 -11.36 -14.21
N LYS A 62 -4.05 -10.69 -14.45
CA LYS A 62 -4.43 -10.18 -15.78
C LYS A 62 -3.95 -8.75 -16.06
N CYS A 63 -4.13 -7.86 -15.09
CA CYS A 63 -3.78 -6.43 -15.23
C CYS A 63 -2.57 -6.03 -14.38
N LEU A 64 -1.98 -6.96 -13.63
CA LEU A 64 -0.86 -6.72 -12.71
C LEU A 64 -1.19 -5.69 -11.62
N GLU A 65 -2.47 -5.50 -11.33
CA GLU A 65 -2.93 -4.59 -10.27
C GLU A 65 -2.73 -5.23 -8.89
N PHE A 66 -2.18 -4.44 -7.97
CA PHE A 66 -2.06 -4.78 -6.57
C PHE A 66 -3.23 -4.19 -5.79
N LYS A 67 -3.88 -5.01 -4.98
CA LYS A 67 -4.94 -4.60 -4.07
C LYS A 67 -4.56 -5.00 -2.66
N GLU A 68 -4.46 -4.00 -1.78
CA GLU A 68 -4.18 -4.22 -0.36
C GLU A 68 -5.43 -3.89 0.45
N ILE A 69 -5.84 -4.81 1.32
CA ILE A 69 -6.97 -4.63 2.24
C ILE A 69 -6.41 -4.60 3.66
N THR A 70 -6.55 -3.46 4.33
CA THR A 70 -6.12 -3.29 5.73
C THR A 70 -7.32 -3.27 6.65
N LYS A 71 -7.31 -4.12 7.68
CA LYS A 71 -8.26 -4.11 8.81
C LYS A 71 -7.51 -3.75 10.08
N THR A 72 -8.04 -2.80 10.87
CA THR A 72 -7.48 -2.36 12.15
C THR A 72 -8.53 -2.45 13.25
N ALA A 73 -8.24 -3.24 14.28
CA ALA A 73 -8.95 -3.43 15.55
C ALA A 73 -8.48 -2.49 16.69
N MET A 74 -9.37 -1.87 17.48
CA MET A 74 -9.03 -1.09 18.69
C MET A 74 -9.04 -1.93 19.98
N CYS A 75 -8.25 -1.57 21.00
CA CYS A 75 -7.92 -2.45 22.13
C CYS A 75 -9.07 -2.91 23.05
N TYR A 76 -10.21 -2.23 23.02
CA TYR A 76 -11.38 -2.56 23.84
C TYR A 76 -12.27 -3.64 23.19
N GLU A 77 -12.04 -3.95 21.93
CA GLU A 77 -12.61 -5.10 21.24
C GLU A 77 -11.73 -6.31 21.59
N ASP A 78 -12.09 -7.08 22.61
CA ASP A 78 -11.33 -8.27 23.03
C ASP A 78 -11.25 -9.26 21.85
N LYS A 79 -10.07 -9.39 21.26
CA LYS A 79 -9.92 -10.00 19.92
C LYS A 79 -8.62 -10.80 19.84
N PRO A 80 -8.73 -12.13 19.79
CA PRO A 80 -8.30 -12.91 18.63
C PRO A 80 -8.95 -14.32 18.50
N GLU A 81 -9.52 -14.66 17.34
CA GLU A 81 -9.31 -15.96 16.67
C GLU A 81 -8.72 -15.58 15.30
N TRP A 82 -7.40 -15.40 15.25
CA TRP A 82 -6.58 -14.74 14.20
C TRP A 82 -7.16 -13.46 13.55
N PHE A 83 -7.96 -12.71 14.30
CA PHE A 83 -8.73 -11.55 13.83
C PHE A 83 -9.52 -11.88 12.55
N ASP A 84 -10.37 -12.90 12.75
CA ASP A 84 -11.38 -13.58 11.91
C ASP A 84 -11.86 -12.76 10.69
#